data_AF-A0A7C8RBT5-F1
#
_entry.id   AF-A0A7C8RBT5-F1
#
_cell.length_a   1.000
_cell.length_b   1.000
_cell.length_c   1.000
_cell.angle_alpha   90.00
_cell.angle_beta   90.00
_cell.angle_gamma   90.00
#
_symmetry.space_group_name_H-M   'P 1'
#
loop_
_entity.id
_entity.type
_entity.pdbx_description
1 polymer ?
#
loop_
_entity_poly.entity_id
_entity_poly.type
_entity_poly.pdbx_seq_one_letter_code
_entity_poly.pdbx_strand_id
1 'polypeptide(L)'
;MTFNSLIYGAICNYEALYLFRRTGDTNLQVSPRFLYTDRGTQSPVAALTYICNCVVEAEYHYSSNSLVKREPRGTHVFSLEDVEVDGTWDEDIKVPWTNMDLRLSGAIAKAIATVMTGEVIARPGINFRYQKQAVFKVYDITQTSNLEVADAEIKAYNDLKLLQGKCIPRLYAAGTTTWGWLKFLVIEDCGQIASEKNIDLNFWPRAREAIMELHKSGTIHGDVSLEIFAISNGDVKFIDLGACHQGSPAEQVAELAEFDRFNKAWDAERENNVESWG
;
A
#
# COMPACT_ATOMS: atom_id res chain seq x y z
N MET A 1 -1.69 7.27 19.38
CA MET A 1 -0.57 6.32 19.40
C MET A 1 -1.17 4.93 19.52
N THR A 2 -1.22 4.17 18.43
CA THR A 2 -1.65 2.77 18.48
C THR A 2 -0.44 1.91 18.15
N PHE A 3 0.16 1.35 19.20
CA PHE A 3 0.91 0.11 19.09
C PHE A 3 -0.07 -0.98 18.64
N ASN A 4 0.42 -1.86 17.75
CA ASN A 4 -0.24 -3.01 17.10
C ASN A 4 -1.50 -3.54 17.81
N SER A 5 -2.50 -3.99 17.05
CA SER A 5 -3.75 -4.63 17.53
C SER A 5 -3.55 -5.97 18.23
N LEU A 6 -2.33 -6.26 18.67
CA LEU A 6 -2.03 -7.41 19.49
C LEU A 6 -2.75 -7.23 20.84
N ILE A 7 -3.52 -8.24 21.26
CA ILE A 7 -4.12 -8.28 22.60
C ILE A 7 -3.02 -8.18 23.66
N TYR A 8 -1.82 -8.70 23.35
CA TYR A 8 -0.64 -8.68 24.19
C TYR A 8 0.57 -8.10 23.45
N GLY A 9 1.36 -7.25 24.09
CA GLY A 9 2.58 -6.69 23.54
C GLY A 9 3.67 -6.56 24.59
N ALA A 10 4.90 -6.32 24.12
CA ALA A 10 6.06 -6.11 24.98
C ALA A 10 6.89 -4.91 24.50
N ILE A 11 7.43 -4.15 25.45
CA ILE A 11 8.43 -3.09 25.23
C ILE A 11 9.55 -3.32 26.23
N CYS A 12 10.78 -3.29 25.77
CA CYS A 12 11.97 -3.39 26.61
C CYS A 12 12.92 -2.22 26.40
N ASN A 13 13.72 -1.94 27.42
CA ASN A 13 14.93 -1.13 27.33
C ASN A 13 16.11 -1.93 27.92
N TYR A 14 17.23 -1.30 28.25
CA TYR A 14 18.39 -2.00 28.83
C TYR A 14 18.19 -2.49 30.27
N GLU A 15 17.16 -2.02 30.98
CA GLU A 15 16.98 -2.25 32.41
C GLU A 15 15.75 -3.10 32.73
N ALA A 16 14.71 -3.00 31.90
CA ALA A 16 13.41 -3.59 32.18
C ALA A 16 12.61 -3.99 30.93
N LEU A 17 11.68 -4.90 31.18
CA LEU A 17 10.62 -5.32 30.27
C LEU A 17 9.25 -4.88 30.84
N TYR A 18 8.37 -4.42 29.97
CA TYR A 18 6.97 -4.12 30.26
C TYR A 18 6.08 -4.94 29.34
N LEU A 19 5.04 -5.55 29.90
CA LEU A 19 4.00 -6.20 29.13
C LEU A 19 2.78 -5.30 29.05
N PHE A 20 2.08 -5.36 27.92
CA PHE A 20 0.89 -4.59 27.66
C PHE A 20 -0.23 -5.54 27.29
N ARG A 21 -1.44 -5.27 27.80
CA ARG A 21 -2.65 -6.00 27.45
C ARG A 21 -3.76 -5.02 27.12
N ARG A 22 -4.45 -5.21 26.00
CA ARG A 22 -5.68 -4.48 25.70
C ARG A 22 -6.86 -5.07 26.47
N THR A 23 -7.66 -4.21 27.10
CA THR A 23 -8.89 -4.59 27.83
C THR A 23 -10.10 -3.86 27.25
N GLY A 24 -10.45 -4.23 26.03
CA GLY A 24 -11.44 -3.53 25.19
C GLY A 24 -10.79 -2.56 24.20
N ASP A 25 -11.63 -1.78 23.51
CA ASP A 25 -11.21 -0.99 22.35
C ASP A 25 -10.23 0.15 22.69
N THR A 26 -10.28 0.66 23.91
CA THR A 26 -9.57 1.88 24.33
C THR A 26 -8.70 1.73 25.58
N ASN A 27 -8.78 0.61 26.30
CA ASN A 27 -8.05 0.44 27.56
C ASN A 27 -6.78 -0.37 27.36
N LEU A 28 -5.68 0.14 27.92
CA LEU A 28 -4.39 -0.54 27.96
C LEU A 28 -4.02 -0.80 29.43
N GLN A 29 -3.90 -2.07 29.78
CA GLN A 29 -3.29 -2.49 31.04
C GLN A 29 -1.81 -2.69 30.81
N VAL A 30 -1.00 -2.16 31.72
CA VAL A 30 0.45 -2.29 31.71
C VAL A 30 0.83 -3.12 32.93
N SER A 31 1.67 -4.13 32.73
CA SER A 31 2.22 -4.89 33.83
C SER A 31 3.10 -4.00 34.71
N PRO A 32 3.37 -4.40 35.96
CA PRO A 32 4.55 -3.94 36.67
C PRO A 32 5.82 -4.15 35.82
N ARG A 33 6.85 -3.35 36.07
CA ARG A 33 8.14 -3.51 35.42
C ARG A 33 8.78 -4.84 35.84
N PHE A 34 9.38 -5.54 34.87
CA PHE A 34 10.22 -6.70 35.11
C PHE A 34 11.68 -6.28 34.89
N LEU A 35 12.50 -6.23 35.93
CA LEU A 35 13.92 -5.88 35.79
C LEU A 35 14.72 -7.08 35.28
N TYR A 36 15.78 -6.88 34.49
CA TYR A 36 16.65 -7.99 34.06
C TYR A 36 17.42 -8.67 35.22
N THR A 37 17.48 -8.00 36.37
CA THR A 37 18.00 -8.57 37.61
C THR A 37 16.99 -9.46 38.33
N ASP A 38 15.70 -9.36 38.00
CA ASP A 38 14.65 -10.14 38.65
C ASP A 38 14.78 -11.63 38.30
N ARG A 39 14.29 -12.48 39.21
CA ARG A 39 14.45 -13.94 39.14
C ARG A 39 13.12 -14.63 39.40
N GLY A 40 13.03 -15.90 39.00
CA GLY A 40 11.81 -16.68 39.14
C GLY A 40 10.65 -16.13 38.31
N THR A 41 9.45 -16.12 38.89
CA THR A 41 8.20 -15.69 38.23
C THR A 41 8.12 -14.19 37.94
N GLN A 42 9.03 -13.40 38.51
CA GLN A 42 9.15 -11.96 38.27
C GLN A 42 10.26 -11.64 37.25
N SER A 43 10.81 -12.63 36.54
CA SER A 43 11.86 -12.39 35.54
C SER A 43 11.28 -12.07 34.15
N PRO A 44 12.03 -11.34 33.30
CA PRO A 44 11.64 -11.11 31.91
C PRO A 44 11.43 -12.41 31.11
N VAL A 45 12.17 -13.47 31.43
CA VAL A 45 12.01 -14.78 30.79
C VAL A 45 10.63 -15.37 31.10
N ALA A 46 10.21 -15.36 32.38
CA ALA A 46 8.89 -15.83 32.77
C ALA A 46 7.76 -14.99 32.14
N ALA A 47 7.95 -13.67 32.04
CA ALA A 47 7.04 -12.75 31.39
C ALA A 47 6.87 -13.05 29.88
N LEU A 48 7.98 -13.30 29.16
CA LEU A 48 7.95 -13.65 27.74
C LEU A 48 7.35 -15.04 27.51
N THR A 49 7.68 -16.03 28.35
CA THR A 49 7.07 -17.37 28.27
C THR A 49 5.55 -17.31 28.48
N TYR A 50 5.08 -16.46 29.40
CA TYR A 50 3.64 -16.23 29.60
C TYR A 50 2.96 -15.63 28.36
N ILE A 51 3.57 -14.64 27.71
CA ILE A 51 3.04 -14.07 26.46
C ILE A 51 3.00 -15.13 25.36
N CYS A 52 4.08 -15.88 25.17
CA CYS A 52 4.11 -16.95 24.18
C CYS A 52 3.01 -17.99 24.43
N ASN A 53 2.78 -18.37 25.69
CA ASN A 53 1.68 -19.27 26.03
C ASN A 53 0.30 -18.67 25.71
N CYS A 54 0.07 -17.40 26.07
CA CYS A 54 -1.19 -16.72 25.76
C CYS A 54 -1.45 -16.58 24.25
N VAL A 55 -0.39 -16.42 23.46
CA VAL A 55 -0.46 -16.35 21.98
C VAL A 55 -0.72 -17.73 21.37
N VAL A 56 -0.22 -18.80 22.00
CA VAL A 56 -0.48 -20.18 21.56
C VAL A 56 -1.89 -20.65 21.92
N GLU A 57 -2.43 -20.20 23.06
CA GLU A 57 -3.78 -20.54 23.53
C GLU A 57 -4.90 -19.70 22.89
N ALA A 58 -4.61 -18.48 22.44
CA ALA A 58 -5.54 -17.65 21.69
C ALA A 58 -5.33 -17.87 20.19
N GLU A 59 -6.26 -18.56 19.52
CA GLU A 59 -6.26 -18.75 18.06
C GLU A 59 -5.89 -17.44 17.34
N TYR A 60 -4.94 -17.54 16.40
CA TYR A 60 -4.30 -16.41 15.72
C TYR A 60 -5.30 -15.34 15.23
N HIS A 61 -5.29 -14.17 15.87
CA HIS A 61 -6.02 -12.99 15.40
C HIS A 61 -5.04 -11.85 15.06
N TYR A 62 -4.80 -11.67 13.77
CA TYR A 62 -4.20 -10.46 13.20
C TYR A 62 -5.34 -9.53 12.78
N SER A 63 -5.48 -8.38 13.43
CA SER A 63 -6.46 -7.35 13.04
C SER A 63 -5.71 -6.09 12.66
N SER A 64 -5.70 -5.77 11.37
CA SER A 64 -5.39 -4.43 10.90
C SER A 64 -6.61 -3.52 11.10
N ASN A 65 -6.30 -2.23 11.17
CA ASN A 65 -7.14 -1.08 10.85
C ASN A 65 -8.05 -0.41 11.89
N SER A 66 -7.69 0.86 12.06
CA SER A 66 -8.51 2.06 11.86
C SER A 66 -9.74 2.23 12.75
N LEU A 67 -9.69 3.27 13.57
CA LEU A 67 -10.60 4.42 13.50
C LEU A 67 -10.15 5.47 14.52
N VAL A 68 -10.55 6.72 14.28
CA VAL A 68 -10.44 7.93 15.12
C VAL A 68 -9.34 8.93 14.73
N LYS A 69 -9.87 9.98 14.09
CA LYS A 69 -9.31 11.29 13.76
C LYS A 69 -8.71 12.01 14.98
N ARG A 70 -7.41 12.31 14.91
CA ARG A 70 -6.68 13.51 15.39
C ARG A 70 -5.25 13.07 15.72
N GLU A 71 -4.33 13.40 14.82
CA GLU A 71 -2.91 13.11 14.98
C GLU A 71 -2.27 13.98 16.09
N PRO A 72 -1.49 13.39 17.02
CA PRO A 72 -0.48 14.13 17.77
C PRO A 72 0.87 14.07 17.05
N ARG A 73 1.65 15.14 17.19
CA ARG A 73 3.04 15.27 16.69
C ARG A 73 3.88 14.05 17.07
N GLY A 74 4.42 13.39 16.04
CA GLY A 74 5.23 12.17 16.17
C GLY A 74 5.26 11.43 14.84
N THR A 75 5.69 12.09 13.77
CA THR A 75 6.04 11.45 12.50
C THR A 75 7.18 10.47 12.79
N HIS A 76 6.88 9.17 12.82
CA HIS A 76 7.93 8.16 12.92
C HIS A 76 8.58 8.05 11.54
N VAL A 77 9.83 8.51 11.44
CA VAL A 77 10.68 8.19 10.29
C VAL A 77 11.01 6.71 10.41
N PHE A 78 10.43 5.90 9.54
CA PHE A 78 10.86 4.52 9.35
C PHE A 78 12.17 4.57 8.55
N SER A 79 13.31 4.69 9.23
CA SER A 79 14.62 4.58 8.58
C SER A 79 14.83 3.10 8.24
N LEU A 80 14.81 2.76 6.95
CA LEU A 80 15.13 1.43 6.42
C LEU A 80 16.64 1.11 6.48
N GLU A 81 17.34 1.66 7.47
CA GLU A 81 18.78 1.44 7.63
C GLU A 81 19.11 -0.03 7.97
N ASP A 82 18.12 -0.82 8.40
CA ASP A 82 18.27 -2.23 8.78
C ASP A 82 17.64 -3.23 7.81
N VAL A 83 17.16 -2.79 6.63
CA VAL A 83 16.54 -3.69 5.65
C VAL A 83 17.30 -3.64 4.32
N GLU A 84 18.15 -4.64 4.08
CA GLU A 84 18.73 -4.88 2.76
C GLU A 84 17.62 -5.44 1.86
N VAL A 85 16.90 -4.54 1.20
CA VAL A 85 15.99 -4.91 0.12
C VAL A 85 16.80 -4.87 -1.17
N ASP A 86 16.71 -5.91 -1.99
CA ASP A 86 17.19 -5.89 -3.37
C ASP A 86 16.02 -5.50 -4.26
N GLY A 87 16.16 -4.41 -5.02
CA GLY A 87 15.14 -3.95 -5.94
C GLY A 87 15.61 -3.88 -7.39
N THR A 88 14.73 -4.23 -8.32
CA THR A 88 14.97 -4.05 -9.75
C THR A 88 14.29 -2.76 -10.20
N TRP A 89 15.10 -1.78 -10.60
CA TRP A 89 14.64 -0.62 -11.34
C TRP A 89 15.06 -0.85 -12.78
N ASP A 90 14.24 -1.51 -13.60
CA ASP A 90 14.65 -1.87 -14.97
C ASP A 90 15.71 -3.01 -15.01
N GLU A 91 15.79 -3.74 -16.13
CA GLU A 91 16.78 -4.83 -16.29
C GLU A 91 18.23 -4.33 -16.24
N ASP A 92 18.43 -3.02 -16.46
CA ASP A 92 19.73 -2.35 -16.51
C ASP A 92 20.13 -1.60 -15.22
N ILE A 93 19.24 -1.48 -14.22
CA ILE A 93 19.56 -0.74 -12.98
C ILE A 93 19.12 -1.54 -11.73
N LYS A 94 20.07 -2.24 -11.13
CA LYS A 94 19.95 -2.67 -9.74
C LYS A 94 20.23 -1.47 -8.85
N VAL A 95 19.20 -0.87 -8.25
CA VAL A 95 19.42 0.14 -7.22
C VAL A 95 19.30 -0.55 -5.87
N PRO A 96 20.41 -0.74 -5.14
CA PRO A 96 20.33 -1.21 -3.77
C PRO A 96 19.61 -0.14 -2.95
N TRP A 97 18.63 -0.55 -2.16
CA TRP A 97 17.82 0.38 -1.37
C TRP A 97 18.66 1.18 -0.37
N THR A 98 19.90 0.74 -0.10
CA THR A 98 20.94 1.45 0.64
C THR A 98 21.30 2.83 0.07
N ASN A 99 20.93 3.14 -1.18
CA ASN A 99 21.16 4.44 -1.82
C ASN A 99 20.02 5.45 -1.61
N MET A 100 18.93 5.05 -0.94
CA MET A 100 17.76 5.89 -0.73
C MET A 100 17.26 5.79 0.71
N ASP A 101 16.68 6.87 1.19
CA ASP A 101 15.89 6.86 2.40
C ASP A 101 14.42 6.97 2.01
N LEU A 102 13.57 6.08 2.54
CA LEU A 102 12.12 6.18 2.36
C LEU A 102 11.53 6.82 3.60
N ARG A 103 10.67 7.81 3.41
CA ARG A 103 9.91 8.42 4.51
C ARG A 103 8.44 8.14 4.33
N LEU A 104 7.95 7.14 5.04
CA LEU A 104 6.52 6.79 5.06
C LEU A 104 5.76 7.84 5.89
N SER A 105 4.70 8.43 5.33
CA SER A 105 3.98 9.56 5.91
C SER A 105 2.52 9.23 6.29
N GLY A 106 1.91 8.21 5.68
CA GLY A 106 0.53 7.82 5.98
C GLY A 106 0.17 6.45 5.41
N ALA A 107 -0.74 5.73 6.06
CA ALA A 107 -1.24 4.43 5.60
C ALA A 107 -2.63 4.55 4.97
N ILE A 108 -2.78 3.98 3.78
CA ILE A 108 -4.02 3.77 3.04
C ILE A 108 -4.19 2.25 2.97
N ALA A 109 -5.03 1.66 3.80
CA ALA A 109 -5.13 0.20 3.81
C ALA A 109 -6.02 -0.32 2.66
N LYS A 110 -5.52 -1.30 1.90
CA LYS A 110 -6.32 -2.21 1.05
C LYS A 110 -6.19 -3.64 1.61
N ALA A 111 -7.09 -4.53 1.21
CA ALA A 111 -7.25 -5.86 1.83
C ALA A 111 -6.04 -6.80 1.67
N ILE A 112 -5.28 -6.70 0.58
CA ILE A 112 -4.18 -7.63 0.24
C ILE A 112 -2.79 -7.01 0.50
N ALA A 113 -2.66 -5.69 0.32
CA ALA A 113 -1.43 -4.95 0.56
C ALA A 113 -1.69 -3.73 1.44
N THR A 114 -0.73 -3.41 2.29
CA THR A 114 -0.72 -2.11 2.97
C THR A 114 -0.18 -1.08 1.99
N VAL A 115 -1.00 -0.12 1.60
CA VAL A 115 -0.58 1.00 0.77
C VAL A 115 -0.19 2.16 1.69
N MET A 116 0.89 2.86 1.39
CA MET A 116 1.34 4.01 2.19
C MET A 116 1.77 5.13 1.26
N THR A 117 1.58 6.37 1.68
CA THR A 117 2.21 7.52 1.03
C THR A 117 3.55 7.81 1.68
N GLY A 118 4.46 8.44 0.95
CA GLY A 118 5.72 8.86 1.52
C GLY A 118 6.64 9.53 0.51
N GLU A 119 7.90 9.69 0.90
CA GLU A 119 8.92 10.29 0.06
C GLU A 119 10.07 9.32 -0.22
N VAL A 120 10.59 9.38 -1.43
CA VAL A 120 11.88 8.79 -1.80
C VAL A 120 12.93 9.89 -1.79
N ILE A 121 13.94 9.74 -0.93
CA ILE A 121 15.01 10.70 -0.76
C ILE A 121 16.31 10.05 -1.22
N ALA A 122 16.90 10.61 -2.28
CA ALA A 122 18.22 10.21 -2.71
C ALA A 122 19.27 10.61 -1.67
N ARG A 123 20.20 9.69 -1.37
CA ARG A 123 21.35 9.98 -0.51
C ARG A 123 22.32 10.97 -1.19
N PRO A 124 23.15 11.69 -0.41
CA PRO A 124 24.09 12.66 -0.97
C PRO A 124 24.96 12.07 -2.09
N GLY A 125 25.03 12.76 -3.22
CA GLY A 125 25.80 12.33 -4.40
C GLY A 125 25.03 11.44 -5.38
N ILE A 126 23.79 11.05 -5.08
CA ILE A 126 22.91 10.31 -5.99
C ILE A 126 21.94 11.29 -6.67
N ASN A 127 21.95 11.33 -8.00
CA ASN A 127 20.99 12.11 -8.78
C ASN A 127 19.72 11.30 -9.04
N PHE A 128 18.57 11.84 -8.67
CA PHE A 128 17.27 11.22 -8.88
C PHE A 128 16.50 11.91 -10.01
N ARG A 129 16.00 11.14 -10.98
CA ARG A 129 15.17 11.66 -12.08
C ARG A 129 13.67 11.63 -11.80
N TYR A 130 13.26 11.08 -10.67
CA TYR A 130 11.86 10.84 -10.35
C TYR A 130 11.33 11.82 -9.29
N GLN A 131 10.01 11.84 -9.14
CA GLN A 131 9.36 12.71 -8.15
C GLN A 131 9.72 12.27 -6.73
N LYS A 132 9.74 13.22 -5.80
CA LYS A 132 10.01 12.94 -4.39
C LYS A 132 8.88 12.18 -3.72
N GLN A 133 7.62 12.49 -4.07
CA GLN A 133 6.46 11.80 -3.50
C GLN A 133 6.25 10.45 -4.19
N ALA A 134 5.94 9.45 -3.39
CA ALA A 134 5.71 8.09 -3.83
C ALA A 134 4.62 7.40 -3.00
N VAL A 135 4.04 6.38 -3.62
CA VAL A 135 3.18 5.41 -2.96
C VAL A 135 3.97 4.11 -2.77
N PHE A 136 3.81 3.49 -1.61
CA PHE A 136 4.46 2.26 -1.21
C PHE A 136 3.39 1.19 -1.06
N LYS A 137 3.40 0.16 -1.88
CA LYS A 137 2.60 -1.05 -1.64
C LYS A 137 3.47 -2.08 -0.94
N VAL A 138 3.03 -2.55 0.22
CA VAL A 138 3.74 -3.54 1.04
C VAL A 138 2.87 -4.77 1.18
N TYR A 139 3.38 -5.87 0.66
CA TYR A 139 2.75 -7.20 0.70
C TYR A 139 3.39 -8.04 1.79
N ASP A 140 2.56 -8.67 2.62
CA ASP A 140 2.99 -9.74 3.53
C ASP A 140 3.05 -11.05 2.72
N ILE A 141 4.25 -11.43 2.30
CA ILE A 141 4.49 -12.61 1.47
C ILE A 141 4.78 -13.87 2.29
N THR A 142 4.56 -13.84 3.62
CA THR A 142 4.46 -15.08 4.41
C THR A 142 3.26 -15.92 3.96
N GLN A 143 2.28 -15.29 3.32
CA GLN A 143 1.19 -15.93 2.60
C GLN A 143 1.53 -16.02 1.12
N THR A 144 1.56 -17.24 0.57
CA THR A 144 1.93 -17.48 -0.84
C THR A 144 1.01 -16.76 -1.83
N SER A 145 -0.28 -16.62 -1.53
CA SER A 145 -1.23 -15.88 -2.36
C SER A 145 -0.84 -14.41 -2.54
N ASN A 146 -0.27 -13.77 -1.51
CA ASN A 146 0.15 -12.37 -1.59
C ASN A 146 1.42 -12.20 -2.41
N LEU A 147 2.30 -13.21 -2.40
CA LEU A 147 3.48 -13.23 -3.27
C LEU A 147 3.07 -13.28 -4.75
N GLU A 148 2.12 -14.15 -5.10
CA GLU A 148 1.60 -14.28 -6.47
C GLU A 148 0.96 -12.97 -6.95
N VAL A 149 0.15 -12.32 -6.11
CA VAL A 149 -0.45 -11.02 -6.43
C VAL A 149 0.61 -9.94 -6.63
N ALA A 150 1.61 -9.88 -5.74
CA ALA A 150 2.70 -8.92 -5.87
C ALA A 150 3.54 -9.15 -7.13
N ASP A 151 3.83 -10.41 -7.46
CA ASP A 151 4.56 -10.79 -8.67
C ASP A 151 3.79 -10.46 -9.95
N ALA A 152 2.48 -10.70 -9.96
CA ALA A 152 1.62 -10.33 -11.07
C ALA A 152 1.62 -8.81 -11.32
N GLU A 153 1.49 -8.01 -10.25
CA GLU A 153 1.52 -6.54 -10.38
C GLU A 153 2.88 -6.02 -10.86
N ILE A 154 3.99 -6.54 -10.31
CA ILE A 154 5.35 -6.18 -10.76
C ILE A 154 5.55 -6.55 -12.23
N LYS A 155 5.09 -7.74 -12.63
CA LYS A 155 5.15 -8.19 -14.03
C LYS A 155 4.35 -7.25 -14.93
N ALA A 156 3.15 -6.84 -14.55
CA ALA A 156 2.35 -5.89 -15.32
C ALA A 156 3.09 -4.56 -15.53
N TYR A 157 3.73 -4.01 -14.50
CA TYR A 157 4.56 -2.81 -14.65
C TYR A 157 5.72 -3.01 -15.65
N ASN A 158 6.38 -4.16 -15.63
CA ASN A 158 7.47 -4.47 -16.54
C ASN A 158 6.98 -4.61 -17.99
N ASP A 159 5.88 -5.33 -18.21
CA ASP A 159 5.29 -5.51 -19.54
C ASP A 159 4.79 -4.17 -20.13
N LEU A 160 4.32 -3.25 -19.27
CA LEU A 160 3.75 -1.96 -19.65
C LEU A 160 4.75 -0.79 -19.52
N LYS A 161 6.06 -1.07 -19.59
CA LYS A 161 7.15 -0.08 -19.41
C LYS A 161 6.97 1.22 -20.21
N LEU A 162 6.45 1.13 -21.44
CA LEU A 162 6.27 2.29 -22.33
C LEU A 162 5.08 3.20 -21.94
N LEU A 163 4.17 2.70 -21.11
CA LEU A 163 2.99 3.41 -20.61
C LEU A 163 3.25 4.11 -19.26
N GLN A 164 4.32 3.72 -18.57
CA GLN A 164 4.68 4.29 -17.27
C GLN A 164 4.93 5.81 -17.32
N GLY A 165 4.29 6.52 -16.41
CA GLY A 165 4.25 7.97 -16.29
C GLY A 165 3.43 8.68 -17.37
N LYS A 166 2.75 7.93 -18.25
CA LYS A 166 1.77 8.48 -19.21
C LYS A 166 0.36 8.18 -18.72
N CYS A 167 -0.06 6.93 -18.82
CA CYS A 167 -1.40 6.47 -18.43
C CYS A 167 -1.38 5.48 -17.25
N ILE A 168 -0.20 5.01 -16.81
CA ILE A 168 -0.02 4.27 -15.55
C ILE A 168 1.10 4.93 -14.73
N PRO A 169 1.15 4.76 -13.38
CA PRO A 169 2.26 5.23 -12.56
C PRO A 169 3.60 4.71 -13.05
N ARG A 170 4.67 5.45 -12.80
CA ARG A 170 6.01 4.86 -12.87
C ARG A 170 6.21 3.89 -11.72
N LEU A 171 6.69 2.69 -12.01
CA LEU A 171 7.30 1.83 -11.00
C LEU A 171 8.66 2.42 -10.70
N TYR A 172 8.81 2.87 -9.47
CA TYR A 172 10.07 3.32 -8.92
C TYR A 172 10.88 2.06 -8.59
N ALA A 173 10.62 1.42 -7.46
CA ALA A 173 11.31 0.19 -7.07
C ALA A 173 10.33 -0.96 -6.93
N ALA A 174 10.79 -2.20 -7.08
CA ALA A 174 10.13 -3.34 -6.48
C ALA A 174 11.17 -4.32 -5.92
N GLY A 175 10.92 -4.90 -4.75
CA GLY A 175 11.91 -5.76 -4.10
C GLY A 175 11.38 -6.52 -2.89
N THR A 176 12.13 -7.55 -2.48
CA THR A 176 11.83 -8.37 -1.30
C THR A 176 12.82 -8.04 -0.18
N THR A 177 12.34 -7.93 1.06
CA THR A 177 13.20 -7.69 2.22
C THR A 177 14.18 -8.83 2.47
N THR A 178 15.32 -8.57 3.11
CA THR A 178 16.36 -9.57 3.45
C THR A 178 15.81 -10.82 4.14
N TRP A 179 14.82 -10.64 5.01
CA TRP A 179 14.20 -11.75 5.75
C TRP A 179 13.17 -12.54 4.94
N GLY A 180 12.84 -12.10 3.72
CA GLY A 180 11.95 -12.82 2.81
C GLY A 180 10.46 -12.74 3.16
N TRP A 181 10.05 -11.88 4.09
CA TRP A 181 8.66 -11.82 4.58
C TRP A 181 7.81 -10.73 3.96
N LEU A 182 8.44 -9.66 3.47
CA LEU A 182 7.74 -8.53 2.87
C LEU A 182 8.22 -8.27 1.46
N LYS A 183 7.27 -7.89 0.59
CA LYS A 183 7.55 -7.42 -0.76
C LYS A 183 7.04 -6.00 -0.94
N PHE A 184 7.89 -5.14 -1.48
CA PHE A 184 7.62 -3.72 -1.66
C PHE A 184 7.52 -3.37 -3.12
N LEU A 185 6.57 -2.50 -3.44
CA LEU A 185 6.54 -1.72 -4.68
C LEU A 185 6.53 -0.25 -4.26
N VAL A 186 7.46 0.53 -4.82
CA VAL A 186 7.47 1.98 -4.73
C VAL A 186 7.01 2.48 -6.09
N ILE A 187 5.97 3.30 -6.13
CA ILE A 187 5.36 3.79 -7.36
C ILE A 187 5.15 5.29 -7.28
N GLU A 188 5.07 5.93 -8.45
CA GLU A 188 4.72 7.35 -8.56
C GLU A 188 3.41 7.67 -7.84
N ASP A 189 3.44 8.71 -7.00
CA ASP A 189 2.22 9.27 -6.44
C ASP A 189 1.40 9.96 -7.54
N CYS A 190 0.25 9.38 -7.85
CA CYS A 190 -0.66 9.86 -8.89
C CYS A 190 -1.87 10.60 -8.32
N GLY A 191 -1.82 11.05 -7.06
CA GLY A 191 -2.85 11.84 -6.42
C GLY A 191 -3.95 11.00 -5.79
N GLN A 192 -5.20 11.44 -5.96
CA GLN A 192 -6.35 10.86 -5.26
C GLN A 192 -7.04 9.79 -6.10
N ILE A 193 -7.49 8.72 -5.45
CA ILE A 193 -8.35 7.72 -6.10
C ILE A 193 -9.63 8.40 -6.60
N ALA A 194 -10.05 8.07 -7.82
CA ALA A 194 -11.26 8.61 -8.41
C ALA A 194 -12.51 8.12 -7.65
N SER A 195 -13.46 9.02 -7.51
CA SER A 195 -14.74 8.81 -6.86
C SER A 195 -15.76 9.79 -7.43
N GLU A 196 -17.05 9.50 -7.26
CA GLU A 196 -18.13 10.41 -7.67
C GLU A 196 -17.97 11.85 -7.16
N LYS A 197 -17.22 12.05 -6.07
CA LYS A 197 -17.01 13.35 -5.43
C LYS A 197 -15.89 14.19 -6.04
N ASN A 198 -14.95 13.57 -6.76
CA ASN A 198 -13.76 14.25 -7.28
C ASN A 198 -13.57 14.11 -8.80
N ILE A 199 -14.43 13.36 -9.49
CA ILE A 199 -14.46 13.33 -10.95
C ILE A 199 -15.21 14.54 -11.53
N ASP A 200 -14.73 15.03 -12.66
CA ASP A 200 -15.35 16.11 -13.44
C ASP A 200 -15.79 15.60 -14.83
N LEU A 201 -16.37 16.49 -15.64
CA LEU A 201 -16.78 16.15 -17.00
C LEU A 201 -15.62 15.74 -17.92
N ASN A 202 -14.38 16.11 -17.59
CA ASN A 202 -13.20 15.77 -18.38
C ASN A 202 -12.57 14.44 -17.97
N PHE A 203 -12.94 13.89 -16.81
CA PHE A 203 -12.47 12.60 -16.33
C PHE A 203 -12.77 11.48 -17.34
N TRP A 204 -14.02 11.36 -17.79
CA TRP A 204 -14.46 10.25 -18.64
C TRP A 204 -13.72 10.16 -19.98
N PRO A 205 -13.56 11.25 -20.77
CA PRO A 205 -12.75 11.21 -21.98
C PRO A 205 -11.28 10.82 -21.72
N ARG A 206 -10.67 11.30 -20.62
CA ARG A 206 -9.27 11.02 -20.28
C ARG A 206 -9.06 9.59 -19.81
N ALA A 207 -9.94 9.10 -18.95
CA ALA A 207 -9.95 7.70 -18.51
C ALA A 207 -10.16 6.75 -19.70
N ARG A 208 -11.05 7.11 -20.64
CA ARG A 208 -11.26 6.35 -21.88
C ARG A 208 -10.01 6.31 -22.76
N GLU A 209 -9.32 7.44 -22.92
CA GLU A 209 -8.07 7.51 -23.67
C GLU A 209 -6.99 6.63 -23.01
N ALA A 210 -6.88 6.66 -21.69
CA ALA A 210 -5.98 5.77 -20.95
C ALA A 210 -6.31 4.29 -21.22
N ILE A 211 -7.59 3.88 -21.15
CA ILE A 211 -8.03 2.50 -21.46
C ILE A 211 -7.57 2.10 -22.86
N MET A 212 -7.79 2.98 -23.84
CA MET A 212 -7.39 2.71 -25.22
C MET A 212 -5.87 2.56 -25.37
N GLU A 213 -5.06 3.34 -24.65
CA GLU A 213 -3.60 3.17 -24.66
C GLU A 213 -3.17 1.81 -24.08
N LEU A 214 -3.85 1.32 -23.04
CA LEU A 214 -3.63 -0.02 -22.50
C LEU A 214 -4.01 -1.11 -23.53
N HIS A 215 -5.16 -0.96 -24.21
CA HIS A 215 -5.60 -1.91 -25.23
C HIS A 215 -4.65 -1.97 -26.44
N LYS A 216 -4.04 -0.84 -26.81
CA LYS A 216 -3.03 -0.78 -27.89
C LYS A 216 -1.80 -1.64 -27.60
N SER A 217 -1.48 -1.93 -26.33
CA SER A 217 -0.43 -2.88 -25.96
C SER A 217 -0.91 -4.33 -25.89
N GLY A 218 -2.14 -4.62 -26.33
CA GLY A 218 -2.74 -5.97 -26.25
C GLY A 218 -3.21 -6.35 -24.84
N THR A 219 -3.15 -5.42 -23.89
CA THR A 219 -3.44 -5.67 -22.46
C THR A 219 -4.83 -5.14 -22.11
N ILE A 220 -5.54 -5.83 -21.22
CA ILE A 220 -6.73 -5.33 -20.55
C ILE A 220 -6.46 -5.18 -19.05
N HIS A 221 -7.22 -4.32 -18.37
CA HIS A 221 -7.07 -4.15 -16.93
C HIS A 221 -7.65 -5.35 -16.17
N GLY A 222 -8.81 -5.85 -16.59
CA GLY A 222 -9.48 -7.01 -16.01
C GLY A 222 -10.38 -6.70 -14.81
N ASP A 223 -10.38 -5.45 -14.34
CA ASP A 223 -11.30 -4.94 -13.32
C ASP A 223 -11.66 -3.49 -13.68
N VAL A 224 -12.91 -3.24 -14.06
CA VAL A 224 -13.38 -1.91 -14.46
C VAL A 224 -14.18 -1.31 -13.32
N SER A 225 -13.57 -0.39 -12.59
CA SER A 225 -14.24 0.42 -11.56
C SER A 225 -13.63 1.82 -11.51
N LEU A 226 -14.26 2.76 -10.78
CA LEU A 226 -13.65 4.07 -10.56
C LEU A 226 -12.37 3.98 -9.72
N GLU A 227 -12.26 2.98 -8.85
CA GLU A 227 -11.15 2.85 -7.89
C GLU A 227 -9.81 2.48 -8.54
N ILE A 228 -9.82 2.06 -9.81
CA ILE A 228 -8.61 1.80 -10.59
C ILE A 228 -8.00 3.08 -11.17
N PHE A 229 -8.63 4.24 -10.99
CA PHE A 229 -8.10 5.50 -11.50
C PHE A 229 -7.58 6.38 -10.36
N ALA A 230 -6.42 6.99 -10.58
CA ALA A 230 -5.88 8.07 -9.76
C ALA A 230 -5.91 9.39 -10.55
N ILE A 231 -6.25 10.48 -9.85
CA ILE A 231 -6.40 11.82 -10.38
C ILE A 231 -5.42 12.77 -9.70
N SER A 232 -4.61 13.46 -10.50
CA SER A 232 -3.72 14.53 -10.03
C SER A 232 -3.65 15.66 -11.03
N ASN A 233 -3.99 16.87 -10.62
CA ASN A 233 -3.97 18.08 -11.47
C ASN A 233 -4.73 17.91 -12.81
N GLY A 234 -5.77 17.07 -12.82
CA GLY A 234 -6.55 16.73 -14.01
C GLY A 234 -5.97 15.57 -14.84
N ASP A 235 -4.74 15.13 -14.60
CA ASP A 235 -4.23 13.91 -15.20
C ASP A 235 -4.93 12.69 -14.58
N VAL A 236 -5.22 11.69 -15.41
CA VAL A 236 -5.84 10.43 -15.02
C VAL A 236 -4.90 9.29 -15.36
N LYS A 237 -4.60 8.44 -14.37
CA LYS A 237 -3.74 7.25 -14.54
C LYS A 237 -4.42 6.02 -13.96
N PHE A 238 -4.18 4.85 -14.55
CA PHE A 238 -4.57 3.57 -13.99
C PHE A 238 -3.64 3.13 -12.89
N ILE A 239 -4.22 2.67 -11.81
CA ILE A 239 -3.55 2.05 -10.68
C ILE A 239 -4.09 0.64 -10.49
N ASP A 240 -3.39 -0.16 -9.68
CA ASP A 240 -3.82 -1.50 -9.31
C ASP A 240 -3.76 -2.53 -10.45
N LEU A 241 -2.58 -2.63 -11.06
CA LEU A 241 -2.33 -3.44 -12.26
C LEU A 241 -2.27 -4.96 -11.99
N GLY A 242 -2.60 -5.42 -10.78
CA GLY A 242 -2.50 -6.81 -10.38
C GLY A 242 -3.42 -7.77 -11.14
N ALA A 243 -4.50 -7.24 -11.74
CA ALA A 243 -5.43 -8.00 -12.58
C ALA A 243 -5.10 -7.94 -14.09
N CYS A 244 -4.12 -7.12 -14.49
CA CYS A 244 -3.79 -6.91 -15.90
C CYS A 244 -3.33 -8.21 -16.56
N HIS A 245 -3.82 -8.45 -17.77
CA HIS A 245 -3.44 -9.61 -18.57
C HIS A 245 -3.62 -9.33 -20.06
N GLN A 246 -3.07 -10.20 -20.90
CA GLN A 246 -3.27 -10.13 -22.35
C GLN A 246 -4.73 -10.43 -22.68
N GLY A 247 -5.38 -9.49 -23.35
CA GLY A 247 -6.79 -9.58 -23.71
C GLY A 247 -6.99 -9.69 -25.22
N SER A 248 -7.93 -10.52 -25.63
CA SER A 248 -8.37 -10.59 -27.02
C SER A 248 -9.08 -9.30 -27.46
N PRO A 249 -9.19 -9.02 -28.77
CA PRO A 249 -9.96 -7.87 -29.26
C PRO A 249 -11.42 -7.85 -28.77
N ALA A 250 -12.02 -9.03 -28.55
CA ALA A 250 -13.38 -9.13 -28.02
C ALA A 250 -13.45 -8.69 -26.54
N GLU A 251 -12.46 -9.08 -25.73
CA GLU A 251 -12.37 -8.66 -24.33
C GLU A 251 -12.07 -7.17 -24.19
N GLN A 252 -11.22 -6.61 -25.05
CA GLN A 252 -10.97 -5.16 -25.11
C GLN A 252 -12.24 -4.37 -25.41
N VAL A 253 -13.05 -4.83 -26.37
CA VAL A 253 -14.35 -4.21 -26.67
C VAL A 253 -15.32 -4.35 -25.48
N ALA A 254 -15.32 -5.50 -24.80
CA ALA A 254 -16.17 -5.73 -23.63
C ALA A 254 -15.79 -4.82 -22.46
N GLU A 255 -14.50 -4.68 -22.15
CA GLU A 255 -13.98 -3.81 -21.09
C GLU A 255 -14.36 -2.34 -21.35
N LEU A 256 -14.18 -1.89 -22.59
CA LEU A 256 -14.55 -0.52 -22.98
C LEU A 256 -16.06 -0.28 -22.93
N ALA A 257 -16.86 -1.27 -23.33
CA ALA A 257 -18.31 -1.19 -23.24
C ALA A 257 -18.79 -1.17 -21.78
N GLU A 258 -18.13 -1.89 -20.89
CA GLU A 258 -18.39 -1.82 -19.45
C GLU A 258 -18.07 -0.45 -18.88
N PHE A 259 -16.92 0.12 -19.24
CA PHE A 259 -16.56 1.49 -18.86
C PHE A 259 -17.58 2.52 -19.37
N ASP A 260 -18.00 2.41 -20.64
CA ASP A 260 -19.00 3.32 -21.23
C ASP A 260 -20.37 3.20 -20.53
N ARG A 261 -20.71 2.05 -19.93
CA ARG A 261 -21.92 1.90 -19.10
C ARG A 261 -21.80 2.68 -17.78
N PHE A 262 -20.65 2.65 -17.13
CA PHE A 262 -20.41 3.45 -15.91
C PHE A 262 -20.55 4.94 -16.17
N ASN A 263 -19.98 5.43 -17.28
CA ASN A 263 -20.11 6.83 -17.68
C ASN A 263 -21.59 7.26 -17.83
N LYS A 264 -22.37 6.46 -18.57
CA LYS A 264 -23.81 6.73 -18.78
C LYS A 264 -24.61 6.72 -17.48
N ALA A 265 -24.31 5.82 -16.55
CA ALA A 265 -24.97 5.77 -15.26
C ALA A 265 -24.70 7.05 -14.44
N TRP A 266 -23.44 7.49 -14.42
CA TRP A 266 -23.05 8.72 -13.74
C TRP A 266 -23.72 9.97 -14.35
N ASP A 267 -23.78 10.06 -15.69
CA ASP A 267 -24.47 11.17 -16.38
C ASP A 267 -25.96 11.23 -16.00
N ALA A 268 -26.65 10.08 -15.97
CA ALA A 268 -28.07 10.01 -15.62
C ALA A 268 -28.34 10.40 -14.16
N GLU A 269 -27.50 9.97 -13.21
CA GLU A 269 -27.62 10.36 -11.81
C GLU A 269 -27.39 11.86 -11.61
N ARG A 270 -26.46 12.44 -12.35
CA ARG A 270 -26.18 13.87 -12.31
C ARG A 270 -27.37 14.70 -12.82
N GLU A 271 -28.00 14.29 -13.92
CA GLU A 271 -29.19 14.97 -14.46
C GLU A 271 -30.36 14.94 -13.47
N ASN A 272 -30.65 13.78 -12.87
CA ASN A 272 -31.70 13.65 -11.85
C ASN A 272 -31.43 14.51 -10.58
N ASN A 273 -30.16 14.68 -10.22
CA ASN A 273 -29.75 15.54 -9.10
C ASN A 273 -29.82 17.03 -9.42
N VAL A 274 -29.85 17.44 -10.69
CA VAL A 274 -30.07 18.85 -11.07
C VAL A 274 -31.57 19.18 -11.08
N GLU A 275 -32.43 18.23 -11.49
CA GLU A 275 -33.88 18.43 -11.53
C GLU A 275 -34.53 18.42 -10.13
N SER A 276 -33.96 17.74 -9.14
CA SER A 276 -34.50 17.67 -7.77
C SER A 276 -34.29 18.93 -6.91
N TRP A 277 -33.57 19.93 -7.44
CA TRP A 277 -33.35 21.24 -6.81
C TRP A 277 -33.89 22.41 -7.65
N GLY A 278 -34.60 22.10 -8.75
CA GLY A 278 -35.22 23.05 -9.66
C GLY A 278 -36.66 23.41 -9.30
#